data_AF-A0A2Z7BWU3-F1
#
_entry.id   AF-A0A2Z7BWU3-F1
#
_cell.length_a   1.000
_cell.length_b   1.000
_cell.length_c   1.000
_cell.angle_alpha   90.00
_cell.angle_beta   90.00
_cell.angle_gamma   90.00
#
_symmetry.space_group_name_H-M   'P 1'
#
loop_
_entity.id
_entity.type
_entity.pdbx_description
1 polymer ?
#
loop_
_entity_poly.entity_id
_entity_poly.type
_entity_poly.pdbx_seq_one_letter_code
_entity_poly.pdbx_strand_id
1 'polypeptide(L)'
;MVNPCWLLGNFDICTEFLPPGCISDHSLSITTFFKAARRRNIPFKFYNMWCSHADFENLIRDNWFLHGHGTQQFLLKKRLAKLKTILKNLNSMHFSSISSRADAARIKLEELQLKILNGDTIMEDIVEVRRKAEFLLQAENMFFMQKSKCLYLRNGDRCSKFFHDLIKRSNKRRRILAVTKADGNHSFDEHDIQSEFVNYFMNLLGVSYNREQFQAEFFQDGPKVTMDEAAKLIVPISMGEVFSALSSIDNEKHLDRMVMVQCSLRKHGILLVWMFFLL
;
A
#
# COMPACT_ATOMS: atom_id res chain seq x y z
N MET A 1 26.82 -11.91 -11.35
CA MET A 1 26.84 -13.02 -10.38
C MET A 1 25.63 -12.96 -9.46
N VAL A 2 24.44 -13.39 -9.90
CA VAL A 2 23.31 -13.61 -8.98
C VAL A 2 22.77 -15.00 -9.28
N ASN A 3 23.06 -15.95 -8.40
CA ASN A 3 22.48 -17.28 -8.47
C ASN A 3 20.97 -17.18 -8.12
N PRO A 4 20.05 -17.66 -8.98
CA PRO A 4 18.61 -17.66 -8.67
C PRO A 4 18.28 -18.33 -7.33
N CYS A 5 19.07 -19.33 -6.93
CA CYS A 5 18.92 -20.01 -5.64
C CYS A 5 19.11 -19.06 -4.44
N TRP A 6 19.91 -18.00 -4.57
CA TRP A 6 20.11 -16.99 -3.53
C TRP A 6 18.95 -15.98 -3.43
N LEU A 7 18.17 -15.83 -4.50
CA LEU A 7 16.93 -15.04 -4.49
C LEU A 7 15.76 -15.84 -3.91
N LEU A 8 15.81 -17.16 -4.03
CA LEU A 8 14.80 -18.09 -3.51
C LEU A 8 15.07 -18.55 -2.07
N GLY A 9 16.34 -18.49 -1.63
CA GLY A 9 16.72 -18.77 -0.25
C GLY A 9 16.18 -17.74 0.75
N ASN A 10 15.87 -18.18 1.96
CA ASN A 10 15.35 -17.33 3.04
C ASN A 10 16.48 -16.54 3.74
N PHE A 11 17.37 -15.97 2.94
CA PHE A 11 18.53 -15.19 3.37
C PHE A 11 18.48 -13.79 2.80
N ASP A 12 18.98 -12.88 3.61
CA ASP A 12 19.21 -11.52 3.20
C ASP A 12 20.69 -11.34 2.91
N ILE A 13 20.96 -10.58 1.86
CA ILE A 13 22.28 -10.54 1.25
C ILE A 13 22.63 -9.08 1.08
N CYS A 14 23.74 -8.67 1.69
CA CYS A 14 24.37 -7.39 1.44
C CYS A 14 25.64 -7.64 0.64
N THR A 15 25.82 -6.91 -0.45
CA THR A 15 27.04 -6.97 -1.24
C THR A 15 27.63 -5.57 -1.29
N GLU A 16 28.86 -5.44 -0.80
CA GLU A 16 29.66 -4.22 -0.85
C GLU A 16 30.72 -4.37 -1.94
N PHE A 17 30.90 -3.33 -2.74
CA PHE A 17 31.95 -3.26 -3.76
C PHE A 17 33.03 -2.31 -3.27
N LEU A 18 34.24 -2.82 -3.07
CA LEU A 18 35.39 -2.03 -2.69
C LEU A 18 35.91 -1.22 -3.89
N PRO A 19 36.53 -0.05 -3.64
CA PRO A 19 37.13 0.73 -4.71
C PRO A 19 38.14 -0.11 -5.50
N PRO A 20 38.17 0.01 -6.85
CA PRO A 20 39.09 -0.74 -7.68
C PRO A 20 40.55 -0.37 -7.34
N GLY A 21 41.42 -1.37 -7.35
CA GLY A 21 42.85 -1.17 -7.06
C GLY A 21 43.59 -0.52 -8.23
N CYS A 22 44.87 -0.19 -8.02
CA CYS A 22 45.71 0.43 -9.06
C CYS A 22 46.06 -0.49 -10.24
N ILE A 23 45.88 -1.81 -10.09
CA ILE A 23 46.33 -2.83 -11.07
C ILE A 23 45.15 -3.50 -11.79
N SER A 24 43.92 -3.35 -11.28
CA SER A 24 42.73 -3.98 -11.87
C SER A 24 41.55 -3.04 -11.79
N ASP A 25 40.82 -2.92 -12.89
CA ASP A 25 39.54 -2.24 -13.03
C ASP A 25 38.37 -3.04 -12.40
N HIS A 26 38.64 -4.23 -11.86
CA HIS A 26 37.66 -5.03 -11.13
C HIS A 26 37.60 -4.64 -9.64
N SER A 27 36.42 -4.25 -9.18
CA SER A 27 36.12 -4.04 -7.76
C SER A 27 35.94 -5.38 -7.03
N LEU A 28 36.68 -5.58 -5.94
CA LEU A 28 36.43 -6.72 -5.05
C LEU A 28 35.04 -6.58 -4.42
N SER A 29 34.24 -7.65 -4.46
CA SER A 29 32.92 -7.67 -3.84
C SER A 29 32.91 -8.54 -2.58
N ILE A 30 32.50 -7.99 -1.45
CA ILE A 30 32.26 -8.74 -0.21
C ILE A 30 30.76 -8.99 -0.11
N THR A 31 30.35 -10.26 0.03
CA THR A 31 28.94 -10.63 0.17
C THR A 31 28.68 -11.27 1.53
N THR A 32 27.84 -10.63 2.33
CA THR A 32 27.48 -11.07 3.68
C THR A 32 26.06 -11.63 3.69
N PHE A 33 25.89 -12.80 4.32
CA PHE A 33 24.60 -13.48 4.45
C PHE A 33 24.03 -13.27 5.85
N PHE A 34 22.81 -12.77 5.92
CA PHE A 34 22.07 -12.56 7.15
C PHE A 34 20.92 -13.55 7.24
N LYS A 35 20.69 -14.09 8.44
CA LYS A 35 19.47 -14.87 8.72
C LYS A 35 18.27 -13.93 8.66
N ALA A 36 17.21 -14.34 7.97
CA ALA A 36 16.01 -13.53 7.88
C ALA A 36 15.44 -13.26 9.29
N ALA A 37 15.42 -11.99 9.70
CA ALA A 37 14.84 -11.54 10.95
C ALA A 37 13.35 -11.88 11.02
N ARG A 38 12.83 -12.09 12.23
CA ARG A 38 11.39 -12.34 12.44
C ARG A 38 10.57 -11.15 11.94
N ARG A 39 9.46 -11.45 11.26
CA ARG A 39 8.52 -10.42 10.79
C ARG A 39 7.97 -9.65 12.00
N ARG A 40 8.25 -8.35 12.04
CA ARG A 40 7.63 -7.39 12.97
C ARG A 40 6.14 -7.24 12.70
N ASN A 41 5.44 -6.57 13.63
CA ASN A 41 4.04 -6.21 13.50
C ASN A 41 3.75 -5.57 12.14
N ILE A 42 2.94 -6.25 11.33
CA ILE A 42 2.54 -5.76 10.01
C ILE A 42 1.52 -4.63 10.23
N PRO A 43 1.79 -3.41 9.76
CA PRO A 43 0.83 -2.33 9.87
C PRO A 43 -0.44 -2.71 9.11
N PHE A 44 -1.59 -2.23 9.58
CA PHE A 44 -2.84 -2.41 8.87
C PHE A 44 -2.76 -1.74 7.50
N LYS A 45 -3.12 -2.51 6.47
CA LYS A 45 -3.20 -2.06 5.08
C LYS A 45 -4.61 -2.31 4.58
N PHE A 46 -5.15 -1.34 3.87
CA PHE A 46 -6.42 -1.45 3.19
C PHE A 46 -6.24 -2.16 1.85
N TYR A 47 -7.16 -3.04 1.48
CA TYR A 47 -7.16 -3.69 0.18
C TYR A 47 -8.46 -3.40 -0.58
N ASN A 48 -8.33 -3.02 -1.85
CA ASN A 48 -9.45 -2.62 -2.72
C ASN A 48 -10.45 -3.76 -2.97
N MET A 49 -10.01 -5.02 -2.80
CA MET A 49 -10.88 -6.20 -2.89
C MET A 49 -12.04 -6.16 -1.88
N TRP A 50 -11.85 -5.50 -0.73
CA TRP A 50 -12.89 -5.40 0.30
C TRP A 50 -14.10 -4.60 -0.18
N CYS A 51 -13.89 -3.62 -1.04
CA CYS A 51 -14.97 -2.84 -1.66
C CYS A 51 -15.80 -3.65 -2.66
N SER A 52 -15.37 -4.85 -3.03
CA SER A 52 -16.17 -5.73 -3.89
C SER A 52 -17.17 -6.57 -3.08
N HIS A 53 -17.08 -6.58 -1.75
CA HIS A 53 -18.02 -7.30 -0.90
C HIS A 53 -19.36 -6.56 -0.80
N ALA A 54 -20.48 -7.29 -0.89
CA ALA A 54 -21.83 -6.70 -0.85
C ALA A 54 -22.08 -5.86 0.41
N ASP A 55 -21.68 -6.36 1.59
CA ASP A 55 -21.90 -5.66 2.85
C ASP A 55 -20.91 -4.52 3.14
N PHE A 56 -19.93 -4.28 2.26
CA PHE A 56 -18.91 -3.26 2.51
C PHE A 56 -19.54 -1.89 2.76
N GLU A 57 -20.45 -1.46 1.90
CA GLU A 57 -21.11 -0.16 2.03
C GLU A 57 -21.91 -0.04 3.33
N ASN A 58 -22.70 -1.06 3.66
CA ASN A 58 -23.54 -1.08 4.85
C ASN A 58 -22.66 -0.99 6.12
N LEU A 59 -21.58 -1.77 6.16
CA LEU A 59 -20.63 -1.75 7.28
C LEU A 59 -20.00 -0.39 7.50
N ILE A 60 -19.64 0.32 6.42
CA ILE A 60 -19.13 1.69 6.51
C ILE A 60 -20.24 2.62 7.01
N ARG A 61 -21.44 2.54 6.40
CA ARG A 61 -22.57 3.41 6.71
C ARG A 61 -22.95 3.37 8.19
N ASP A 62 -23.04 2.16 8.74
CA ASP A 62 -23.49 1.93 10.11
C ASP A 62 -22.45 2.34 11.15
N ASN A 63 -21.17 2.39 10.76
CA ASN A 63 -20.07 2.58 11.71
C ASN A 63 -19.30 3.88 11.56
N TRP A 64 -19.59 4.67 10.53
CA TRP A 64 -18.94 5.95 10.29
C TRP A 64 -19.40 7.04 11.26
N PHE A 65 -20.70 7.08 11.57
CA PHE A 65 -21.28 8.09 12.44
C PHE A 65 -20.91 7.79 13.89
N LEU A 66 -19.90 8.51 14.37
CA LEU A 66 -19.54 8.56 15.77
C LEU A 66 -19.84 9.97 16.29
N HIS A 67 -20.73 10.03 17.28
CA HIS A 67 -20.98 11.22 18.08
C HIS A 67 -19.87 11.33 19.13
N GLY A 68 -19.26 12.50 19.23
CA GLY A 68 -18.21 12.75 20.21
C GLY A 68 -17.77 14.20 20.22
N HIS A 69 -17.14 14.60 21.31
CA HIS A 69 -16.57 15.94 21.49
C HIS A 69 -15.08 15.91 21.12
N GLY A 70 -14.59 16.97 20.48
CA GLY A 70 -13.18 17.13 20.10
C GLY A 70 -13.01 17.86 18.76
N THR A 71 -11.76 18.03 18.35
CA THR A 71 -11.43 18.61 17.04
C THR A 71 -11.82 17.64 15.91
N GLN A 72 -12.08 18.18 14.72
CA GLN A 72 -12.43 17.38 13.53
C GLN A 72 -11.40 16.29 13.22
N GLN A 73 -10.11 16.60 13.38
CA GLN A 73 -9.01 15.65 13.18
C GLN A 73 -9.06 14.49 14.19
N PHE A 74 -9.38 14.79 15.45
CA PHE A 74 -9.51 13.77 16.50
C PHE A 74 -10.71 12.86 16.23
N LEU A 75 -11.85 13.42 15.85
CA LEU A 75 -13.04 12.66 15.47
C LEU A 75 -12.77 11.75 14.27
N LEU A 76 -12.10 12.27 13.24
CA LEU A 76 -11.68 11.48 12.08
C LEU A 76 -10.78 10.30 12.48
N LYS A 77 -9.76 10.54 13.32
CA LYS A 77 -8.89 9.48 13.84
C LYS A 77 -9.69 8.39 14.55
N LYS A 78 -10.67 8.77 15.38
CA LYS A 78 -11.53 7.82 16.11
C LYS A 78 -12.42 7.00 15.18
N ARG A 79 -13.02 7.64 14.17
CA ARG A 79 -13.81 6.96 13.11
C ARG A 79 -12.96 5.94 12.36
N LEU A 80 -11.77 6.34 11.90
CA LEU A 80 -10.84 5.44 11.20
C LEU A 80 -10.35 4.28 12.10
N ALA A 81 -10.15 4.52 13.40
CA ALA A 81 -9.76 3.47 14.34
C ALA A 81 -10.86 2.41 14.54
N LYS A 82 -12.13 2.83 14.62
CA LYS A 82 -13.28 1.92 14.71
C LYS A 82 -13.42 1.09 13.42
N LEU A 83 -13.39 1.75 12.27
CA LEU A 83 -13.50 1.10 10.96
C LEU A 83 -12.37 0.11 10.71
N LYS A 84 -11.16 0.42 11.15
CA LYS A 84 -10.02 -0.51 11.07
C LYS A 84 -10.34 -1.86 11.72
N THR A 85 -11.02 -1.87 12.87
CA THR A 85 -11.38 -3.12 13.56
C THR A 85 -12.45 -3.89 12.78
N ILE A 86 -13.46 -3.20 12.28
CA ILE A 86 -14.55 -3.80 11.48
C ILE A 86 -14.02 -4.41 10.19
N LEU A 87 -13.17 -3.66 9.46
CA LEU A 87 -12.56 -4.14 8.23
C LEU A 87 -11.60 -5.31 8.45
N LYS A 88 -10.90 -5.36 9.60
CA LYS A 88 -10.12 -6.54 9.98
C LYS A 88 -11.00 -7.77 10.13
N ASN A 89 -12.17 -7.63 10.75
CA ASN A 89 -13.12 -8.73 10.91
C ASN A 89 -13.69 -9.17 9.56
N LEU A 90 -14.11 -8.23 8.70
CA LEU A 90 -14.55 -8.51 7.33
C LEU A 90 -13.48 -9.29 6.55
N ASN A 91 -12.23 -8.83 6.61
CA ASN A 91 -11.10 -9.51 5.98
C ASN A 91 -10.92 -10.93 6.55
N SER A 92 -10.98 -11.10 7.87
CA SER A 92 -10.84 -12.41 8.52
C SER A 92 -11.92 -13.40 8.07
N MET A 93 -13.16 -12.94 7.90
CA MET A 93 -14.29 -13.80 7.53
C MET A 93 -14.34 -14.12 6.03
N HIS A 94 -14.09 -13.14 5.16
CA HIS A 94 -14.36 -13.29 3.71
C HIS A 94 -13.12 -13.34 2.82
N PHE A 95 -11.98 -12.79 3.28
CA PHE A 95 -10.78 -12.63 2.45
C PHE A 95 -9.51 -13.24 3.07
N SER A 96 -9.62 -13.90 4.22
CA SER A 96 -8.52 -14.61 4.85
C SER A 96 -8.02 -15.71 3.91
N SER A 97 -6.70 -15.80 3.75
CA SER A 97 -6.07 -16.77 2.84
C SER A 97 -6.70 -16.76 1.44
N ILE A 98 -6.92 -15.57 0.86
CA ILE A 98 -7.64 -15.39 -0.41
C ILE A 98 -7.15 -16.33 -1.52
N SER A 99 -5.84 -16.57 -1.61
CA SER A 99 -5.27 -17.51 -2.59
C SER A 99 -5.73 -18.95 -2.40
N SER A 100 -5.75 -19.45 -1.17
CA SER A 100 -6.25 -20.79 -0.88
C SER A 100 -7.75 -20.91 -1.19
N ARG A 101 -8.52 -19.85 -0.91
CA ARG A 101 -9.96 -19.83 -1.20
C ARG A 101 -10.25 -19.75 -2.70
N ALA A 102 -9.48 -18.95 -3.44
CA ALA A 102 -9.59 -18.82 -4.88
C ALA A 102 -9.22 -20.13 -5.58
N ASP A 103 -8.15 -20.80 -5.14
CA ASP A 103 -7.74 -22.10 -5.67
C ASP A 103 -8.78 -23.19 -5.36
N ALA A 104 -9.30 -23.26 -4.13
CA ALA A 104 -10.37 -24.19 -3.78
C ALA A 104 -11.64 -23.95 -4.62
N ALA A 105 -12.00 -22.69 -4.88
CA ALA A 105 -13.14 -22.37 -5.72
C ALA A 105 -12.92 -22.72 -7.20
N ARG A 106 -11.68 -22.57 -7.69
CA ARG A 106 -11.27 -23.00 -9.04
C ARG A 106 -11.37 -24.51 -9.19
N ILE A 107 -10.83 -25.28 -8.24
CA ILE A 107 -10.91 -26.75 -8.23
C ILE A 107 -12.37 -27.21 -8.21
N LYS A 108 -13.20 -26.61 -7.33
CA LYS A 108 -14.62 -26.95 -7.25
C LYS A 108 -15.38 -26.66 -8.57
N LEU A 109 -15.03 -25.56 -9.25
CA LEU A 109 -15.62 -25.24 -10.54
C LEU A 109 -15.21 -26.27 -11.61
N GLU A 110 -13.94 -26.66 -11.64
CA GLU A 110 -13.40 -27.68 -12.55
C GLU A 110 -14.07 -29.05 -12.35
N GLU A 111 -14.21 -29.48 -11.09
CA GLU A 111 -14.91 -30.73 -10.74
C GLU A 111 -16.36 -30.74 -11.24
N LEU A 112 -17.09 -29.63 -11.08
CA LEU A 112 -18.48 -29.53 -11.57
C LEU A 112 -18.55 -29.48 -13.09
N GLN A 113 -17.60 -28.81 -13.75
CA GLN A 113 -17.53 -28.80 -15.21
C GLN A 113 -17.32 -30.20 -15.78
N LEU A 114 -16.48 -31.02 -15.13
CA LEU A 114 -16.28 -32.42 -15.51
C LEU A 114 -17.54 -33.27 -15.29
N LYS A 115 -18.27 -33.08 -14.20
CA LYS A 115 -19.54 -33.79 -13.93
C LYS A 115 -20.62 -33.47 -14.96
N ILE A 116 -20.70 -32.22 -15.41
CA ILE A 116 -21.63 -31.81 -16.48
C ILE A 116 -21.27 -32.46 -17.80
N LEU A 117 -19.98 -32.52 -18.13
CA LEU A 117 -19.51 -33.20 -19.34
C LEU A 117 -19.93 -34.68 -19.34
N ASN A 118 -19.98 -35.30 -18.16
CA ASN A 118 -20.40 -36.68 -17.96
C ASN A 118 -21.92 -36.87 -17.83
N GLY A 119 -22.71 -35.78 -17.81
CA GLY A 119 -24.18 -35.83 -17.75
C GLY A 119 -24.80 -35.91 -16.34
N ASP A 120 -24.00 -35.74 -15.28
CA ASP A 120 -24.39 -36.07 -13.89
C ASP A 120 -24.95 -34.89 -13.07
N THR A 121 -25.20 -33.71 -13.66
CA THR A 121 -25.51 -32.49 -12.86
C THR A 121 -26.44 -31.49 -13.57
N ILE A 122 -27.26 -30.78 -12.78
CA ILE A 122 -28.22 -29.75 -13.21
C ILE A 122 -27.48 -28.42 -13.44
N MET A 123 -27.80 -27.72 -14.54
CA MET A 123 -27.12 -26.51 -15.02
C MET A 123 -27.18 -25.29 -14.06
N GLU A 124 -28.10 -25.28 -13.08
CA GLU A 124 -28.25 -24.17 -12.14
C GLU A 124 -27.15 -24.14 -11.07
N ASP A 125 -26.66 -25.31 -10.63
CA ASP A 125 -25.61 -25.41 -9.59
C ASP A 125 -24.26 -24.83 -10.06
N ILE A 126 -23.97 -24.87 -11.36
CA ILE A 126 -22.71 -24.34 -11.89
C ILE A 126 -22.71 -22.82 -11.98
N VAL A 127 -23.87 -22.17 -12.14
CA VAL A 127 -23.92 -20.70 -12.27
C VAL A 127 -23.49 -20.05 -10.97
N GLU A 128 -23.98 -20.53 -9.84
CA GLU A 128 -23.59 -20.00 -8.53
C GLU A 128 -22.13 -20.27 -8.20
N VAL A 129 -21.66 -21.51 -8.47
CA VAL A 129 -20.26 -21.87 -8.21
C VAL A 129 -19.31 -21.09 -9.10
N ARG A 130 -19.65 -20.89 -10.38
CA ARG A 130 -18.89 -20.03 -11.30
C ARG A 130 -18.84 -18.61 -10.79
N ARG A 131 -19.98 -18.02 -10.43
CA ARG A 131 -20.05 -16.65 -9.91
C ARG A 131 -19.18 -16.47 -8.66
N LYS A 132 -19.21 -17.45 -7.75
CA LYS A 132 -18.36 -17.46 -6.55
C LYS A 132 -16.88 -17.58 -6.87
N ALA A 133 -16.51 -18.46 -7.81
CA ALA A 133 -15.13 -18.62 -8.25
C ALA A 133 -14.60 -17.35 -8.93
N GLU A 134 -15.38 -16.75 -9.83
CA GLU A 134 -15.04 -15.48 -10.49
C GLU A 134 -14.82 -14.37 -9.47
N PHE A 135 -15.71 -14.23 -8.48
CA PHE A 135 -15.58 -13.25 -7.41
C PHE A 135 -14.26 -13.44 -6.62
N LEU A 136 -13.94 -14.66 -6.19
CA LEU A 136 -12.74 -14.95 -5.41
C LEU A 136 -11.45 -14.75 -6.23
N LEU A 137 -11.45 -15.16 -7.49
CA LEU A 137 -10.32 -14.97 -8.41
C LEU A 137 -10.10 -13.48 -8.72
N GLN A 138 -11.17 -12.71 -8.91
CA GLN A 138 -11.08 -11.26 -9.08
C GLN A 138 -10.53 -10.59 -7.81
N ALA A 139 -11.01 -10.99 -6.63
CA ALA A 139 -10.50 -10.48 -5.36
C ALA A 139 -9.01 -10.80 -5.14
N GLU A 140 -8.57 -12.02 -5.49
CA GLU A 140 -7.17 -12.41 -5.47
C GLU A 140 -6.31 -11.55 -6.40
N ASN A 141 -6.77 -11.31 -7.63
CA ASN A 141 -6.07 -10.44 -8.57
C ASN A 141 -5.92 -9.01 -8.03
N MET A 142 -7.01 -8.42 -7.51
CA MET A 142 -6.97 -7.08 -6.90
C MET A 142 -5.97 -7.03 -5.73
N PHE A 143 -5.93 -8.08 -4.89
CA PHE A 143 -4.98 -8.20 -3.81
C PHE A 143 -3.53 -8.19 -4.32
N PHE A 144 -3.20 -9.00 -5.33
CA PHE A 144 -1.85 -9.08 -5.85
C PHE A 144 -1.43 -7.85 -6.64
N MET A 145 -2.30 -7.25 -7.44
CA MET A 145 -2.04 -6.00 -8.15
C MET A 145 -1.68 -4.88 -7.16
N GLN A 146 -2.52 -4.68 -6.14
CA GLN A 146 -2.28 -3.66 -5.13
C GLN A 146 -1.02 -3.95 -4.30
N LYS A 147 -0.81 -5.21 -3.91
CA LYS A 147 0.34 -5.61 -3.09
C LYS A 147 1.68 -5.52 -3.85
N SER A 148 1.69 -5.83 -5.14
CA SER A 148 2.86 -5.70 -6.01
C SER A 148 3.08 -4.26 -6.51
N LYS A 149 2.08 -3.38 -6.40
CA LYS A 149 2.03 -2.06 -7.03
C LYS A 149 2.26 -2.13 -8.55
N CYS A 150 1.80 -3.20 -9.19
CA CYS A 150 1.98 -3.44 -10.61
C CYS A 150 0.73 -3.01 -11.40
N LEU A 151 0.83 -1.87 -12.10
CA LEU A 151 -0.25 -1.31 -12.94
C LEU A 151 -0.43 -2.06 -14.28
N TYR A 152 0.63 -2.74 -14.75
CA TYR A 152 0.70 -3.25 -16.13
C TYR A 152 -0.08 -4.53 -16.40
N LEU A 153 -0.52 -5.25 -15.35
CA LEU A 153 -1.17 -6.57 -15.50
C LEU A 153 -2.70 -6.53 -15.44
N ARG A 154 -3.32 -5.39 -15.78
CA ARG A 154 -4.77 -5.21 -15.70
C ARG A 154 -5.57 -6.29 -16.44
N ASN A 155 -5.04 -6.81 -17.55
CA ASN A 155 -5.70 -7.81 -18.42
C ASN A 155 -4.81 -9.03 -18.75
N GLY A 156 -3.72 -9.24 -18.01
CA GLY A 156 -2.79 -10.34 -18.27
C GLY A 156 -3.24 -11.68 -17.69
N ASP A 157 -2.59 -12.76 -18.11
CA ASP A 157 -2.85 -14.09 -17.58
C ASP A 157 -2.61 -14.11 -16.06
N ARG A 158 -3.52 -14.76 -15.31
CA ARG A 158 -3.62 -14.68 -13.83
C ARG A 158 -2.50 -15.45 -13.12
N CYS A 159 -1.24 -15.07 -13.35
CA CYS A 159 -0.05 -15.74 -12.84
C CYS A 159 0.28 -15.28 -11.41
N SER A 160 -0.24 -15.98 -10.40
CA SER A 160 0.10 -15.76 -8.99
C SER A 160 1.62 -15.83 -8.73
N LYS A 161 2.34 -16.73 -9.41
CA LYS A 161 3.81 -16.89 -9.30
C LYS A 161 4.56 -15.60 -9.65
N PHE A 162 4.18 -14.94 -10.73
CA PHE A 162 4.79 -13.68 -11.15
C PHE A 162 4.64 -12.60 -10.07
N PHE A 163 3.43 -12.45 -9.52
CA PHE A 163 3.19 -11.50 -8.43
C PHE A 163 3.97 -11.86 -7.17
N HIS A 164 4.07 -13.14 -6.81
CA HIS A 164 4.88 -13.58 -5.68
C HIS A 164 6.35 -13.20 -5.84
N ASP A 165 6.92 -13.39 -7.02
CA ASP A 165 8.32 -13.06 -7.29
C ASP A 165 8.57 -11.54 -7.31
N LEU A 166 7.65 -10.76 -7.88
CA LEU A 166 7.69 -9.29 -7.80
C LEU A 166 7.61 -8.78 -6.35
N ILE A 167 6.69 -9.33 -5.55
CA ILE A 167 6.52 -8.94 -4.15
C ILE A 167 7.79 -9.30 -3.35
N LYS A 168 8.36 -10.50 -3.55
CA LYS A 168 9.62 -10.90 -2.93
C LYS A 168 10.75 -9.95 -3.29
N ARG A 169 10.93 -9.66 -4.59
CA ARG A 169 11.95 -8.72 -5.10
C ARG A 169 11.78 -7.33 -4.51
N SER A 170 10.56 -6.79 -4.51
CA SER A 170 10.29 -5.45 -3.96
C SER A 170 10.52 -5.40 -2.45
N ASN A 171 10.14 -6.44 -1.71
CA ASN A 171 10.37 -6.49 -0.26
C ASN A 171 11.86 -6.55 0.05
N LYS A 172 12.63 -7.35 -0.69
CA LYS A 172 14.10 -7.45 -0.53
C LYS A 172 14.78 -6.11 -0.87
N ARG A 173 14.36 -5.44 -1.96
CA ARG A 173 14.91 -4.13 -2.35
C ARG A 173 14.60 -3.00 -1.36
N ARG A 174 13.43 -3.02 -0.70
CA ARG A 174 13.05 -2.02 0.31
C ARG A 174 13.65 -2.28 1.69
N ARG A 175 14.29 -3.44 1.87
CA ARG A 175 14.86 -3.81 3.15
C ARG A 175 16.19 -3.10 3.34
N ILE A 176 16.30 -2.33 4.42
CA ILE A 176 17.55 -1.72 4.82
C ILE A 176 18.30 -2.76 5.64
N LEU A 177 19.43 -3.23 5.13
CA LEU A 177 20.29 -4.22 5.79
C LEU A 177 21.41 -3.59 6.60
N ALA A 178 21.87 -2.44 6.13
CA ALA A 178 23.00 -1.74 6.67
C ALA A 178 22.82 -0.25 6.45
N VAL A 179 23.43 0.52 7.32
CA VAL A 179 23.57 1.98 7.19
C VAL A 179 25.03 2.32 7.44
N THR A 180 25.55 3.22 6.62
CA THR A 180 26.87 3.83 6.82
C THR A 180 26.74 4.96 7.82
N LYS A 181 27.43 4.83 8.95
CA LYS A 181 27.50 5.84 10.02
C LYS A 181 28.39 7.01 9.59
N ALA A 182 28.34 8.11 10.35
CA ALA A 182 29.16 9.30 10.09
C ALA A 182 30.68 9.05 10.17
N ASP A 183 31.11 8.01 10.88
CA ASP A 183 32.52 7.57 10.98
C ASP A 183 32.97 6.75 9.76
N GLY A 184 32.09 6.52 8.79
CA GLY A 184 32.36 5.70 7.60
C GLY A 184 32.18 4.20 7.80
N ASN A 185 31.87 3.75 9.02
CA ASN A 185 31.66 2.33 9.31
C ASN A 185 30.22 1.90 9.00
N HIS A 186 30.05 0.66 8.55
CA HIS A 186 28.71 0.08 8.35
C HIS A 186 28.21 -0.57 9.64
N SER A 187 26.96 -0.27 10.02
CA SER A 187 26.27 -1.07 11.03
C SER A 187 25.22 -1.95 10.38
N PHE A 188 25.20 -3.21 10.80
CA PHE A 188 24.28 -4.27 10.38
C PHE A 188 23.29 -4.67 11.48
N ASP A 189 23.47 -4.11 12.69
CA ASP A 189 22.57 -4.38 13.81
C ASP A 189 21.30 -3.54 13.69
N GLU A 190 20.15 -4.16 13.98
CA GLU A 190 18.86 -3.53 13.76
C GLU A 190 18.59 -2.38 14.75
N HIS A 191 19.12 -2.47 15.98
CA HIS A 191 18.96 -1.44 17.00
C HIS A 191 19.85 -0.24 16.71
N ASP A 192 21.09 -0.51 16.28
CA ASP A 192 22.02 0.53 15.80
C ASP A 192 21.48 1.28 14.58
N ILE A 193 20.93 0.56 13.60
CA ILE A 193 20.34 1.20 12.42
C ILE A 193 19.21 2.14 12.84
N GLN A 194 18.34 1.72 13.78
CA GLN A 194 17.26 2.55 14.28
C GLN A 194 17.75 3.81 14.99
N SER A 195 18.73 3.68 15.89
CA SER A 195 19.28 4.81 16.61
C SER A 195 19.98 5.79 15.67
N GLU A 196 20.71 5.30 14.67
CA GLU A 196 21.38 6.14 13.67
C GLU A 196 20.36 6.96 12.86
N PHE A 197 19.27 6.35 12.40
CA PHE A 197 18.19 7.07 11.72
C PHE A 197 17.58 8.17 12.59
N VAL A 198 17.32 7.87 13.86
CA VAL A 198 16.75 8.83 14.80
C VAL A 198 17.72 9.99 15.02
N ASN A 199 18.99 9.69 15.29
CA ASN A 199 20.04 10.68 15.51
C ASN A 199 20.23 11.58 14.28
N TYR A 200 20.28 10.99 13.09
CA TYR A 200 20.40 11.72 11.83
C TYR A 200 19.25 12.74 11.65
N PHE A 201 18.00 12.30 11.78
CA PHE A 201 16.85 13.19 11.61
C PHE A 201 16.68 14.18 12.77
N MET A 202 17.07 13.83 13.99
CA MET A 202 17.13 14.78 15.11
C MET A 202 18.16 15.88 14.84
N ASN A 203 19.33 15.54 14.31
CA ASN A 203 20.34 16.53 13.94
C ASN A 203 19.90 17.37 12.73
N LEU A 204 19.15 16.80 11.80
CA LEU A 204 18.64 17.52 10.62
C LEU A 204 17.49 18.47 10.96
N LEU A 205 16.53 18.03 11.79
CA LEU A 205 15.27 18.74 12.03
C LEU A 205 15.19 19.41 13.41
N GLY A 206 15.94 18.91 14.39
CA GLY A 206 15.90 19.34 15.79
C GLY A 206 16.80 20.52 16.13
N VAL A 207 17.57 21.03 15.17
CA VAL A 207 18.40 22.22 15.37
C VAL A 207 17.49 23.45 15.30
N SER A 208 17.24 24.08 16.45
CA SER A 208 16.59 25.39 16.50
C SER A 208 17.55 26.43 15.96
N TYR A 209 17.31 26.89 14.74
CA TYR A 209 17.97 28.08 14.21
C TYR A 209 17.18 29.31 14.65
N ASN A 210 17.89 30.38 15.01
CA ASN A 210 17.28 31.70 15.06
C ASN A 210 16.88 32.02 13.62
N ARG A 211 15.58 31.95 13.34
CA ARG A 211 15.04 32.31 12.03
C ARG A 211 15.38 33.78 11.82
N GLU A 212 16.29 34.07 10.90
CA GLU A 212 16.53 35.43 10.46
C GLU A 212 15.19 36.04 10.06
N GLN A 213 15.02 37.32 10.39
CA GLN A 213 13.78 38.03 10.15
C GLN A 213 13.47 37.98 8.65
N PHE A 214 12.24 37.62 8.30
CA PHE A 214 11.80 37.45 6.92
C PHE A 214 12.12 38.72 6.09
N GLN A 215 13.10 38.63 5.19
CA GLN A 215 13.47 39.72 4.28
C GLN A 215 12.61 39.65 3.02
N ALA A 216 11.54 40.45 2.97
CA ALA A 216 10.62 40.51 1.83
C ALA A 216 11.29 40.96 0.52
N GLU A 217 12.47 41.58 0.61
CA GLU A 217 13.29 42.03 -0.52
C GLU A 217 13.70 40.89 -1.45
N PHE A 218 13.92 39.67 -0.93
CA PHE A 218 14.41 38.52 -1.72
C PHE A 218 13.41 38.02 -2.78
N PHE A 219 12.13 38.34 -2.63
CA PHE A 219 11.07 37.95 -3.57
C PHE A 219 10.63 39.11 -4.48
N GLN A 220 11.31 40.26 -4.42
CA GLN A 220 10.94 41.40 -5.28
C GLN A 220 11.20 41.11 -6.76
N ASP A 221 12.22 40.31 -7.07
CA ASP A 221 12.65 39.94 -8.43
C ASP A 221 12.08 38.59 -8.90
N GLY A 222 11.35 37.88 -8.05
CA GLY A 222 10.70 36.62 -8.39
C GLY A 222 9.38 36.83 -9.14
N PRO A 223 8.89 35.83 -9.90
CA PRO A 223 7.54 35.86 -10.46
C PRO A 223 6.52 35.98 -9.33
N LYS A 224 5.83 37.13 -9.29
CA LYS A 224 4.76 37.39 -8.31
C LYS A 224 3.46 36.85 -8.85
N VAL A 225 2.69 36.24 -7.95
CA VAL A 225 1.31 35.82 -8.22
C VAL A 225 0.51 37.06 -8.66
N THR A 226 -0.17 36.96 -9.79
CA THR A 226 -1.02 38.05 -10.28
C THR A 226 -2.17 38.30 -9.30
N MET A 227 -2.74 39.50 -9.29
CA MET A 227 -3.89 39.79 -8.42
C MET A 227 -5.06 38.82 -8.65
N ASP A 228 -5.26 38.39 -9.91
CA ASP A 228 -6.29 37.40 -10.27
C ASP A 228 -5.98 36.00 -9.73
N GLU A 229 -4.73 35.57 -9.72
CA GLU A 229 -4.32 34.30 -9.12
C GLU A 229 -4.36 34.35 -7.59
N ALA A 230 -3.98 35.47 -6.99
CA ALA A 230 -4.06 35.69 -5.55
C ALA A 230 -5.51 35.66 -5.08
N ALA A 231 -6.42 36.28 -5.85
CA ALA A 231 -7.85 36.19 -5.61
C ALA A 231 -8.33 34.73 -5.62
N LYS A 232 -7.88 33.90 -6.57
CA LYS A 232 -8.21 32.46 -6.64
C LYS A 232 -7.70 31.67 -5.44
N LEU A 233 -6.54 32.01 -4.86
CA LEU A 233 -5.97 31.32 -3.69
C LEU A 233 -6.73 31.60 -2.39
N ILE A 234 -7.48 32.70 -2.32
CA ILE A 234 -8.23 33.12 -1.14
C ILE A 234 -9.70 32.65 -1.22
N VAL A 235 -10.17 32.18 -2.38
CA VAL A 235 -11.52 31.63 -2.56
C VAL A 235 -11.72 30.47 -1.57
N PRO A 236 -12.88 30.42 -0.87
CA PRO A 236 -13.19 29.30 0.01
C PRO A 236 -13.23 28.00 -0.80
N ILE A 237 -12.53 26.98 -0.29
CA ILE A 237 -12.44 25.67 -0.92
C ILE A 237 -13.85 25.11 -1.10
N SER A 238 -14.23 24.85 -2.35
CA SER A 238 -15.54 24.31 -2.70
C SER A 238 -15.56 22.78 -2.65
N MET A 239 -16.75 22.21 -2.43
CA MET A 239 -16.95 20.76 -2.45
C MET A 239 -16.61 20.15 -3.81
N GLY A 240 -16.85 20.89 -4.91
CA GLY A 240 -16.53 20.46 -6.26
C GLY A 240 -15.01 20.35 -6.48
N GLU A 241 -14.23 21.29 -5.95
CA GLU A 241 -12.76 21.25 -6.01
C GLU A 241 -12.19 20.10 -5.20
N VAL A 242 -12.70 19.87 -3.98
CA VAL A 242 -12.29 18.74 -3.15
C VAL A 242 -12.60 17.42 -3.85
N PHE A 243 -13.79 17.29 -4.43
CA PHE A 243 -14.17 16.09 -5.15
C PHE A 243 -13.31 15.87 -6.41
N SER A 244 -13.04 16.94 -7.17
CA SER A 244 -12.19 16.90 -8.36
C SER A 244 -10.75 16.49 -7.99
N ALA A 245 -10.20 17.08 -6.93
CA ALA A 245 -8.88 16.75 -6.41
C ALA A 245 -8.81 15.30 -5.90
N LEU A 246 -9.80 14.84 -5.14
CA LEU A 246 -9.84 13.44 -4.69
C LEU A 246 -10.04 12.47 -5.85
N SER A 247 -10.77 12.89 -6.88
CA SER A 247 -10.98 12.12 -8.09
C SER A 247 -9.75 12.11 -8.99
N SER A 248 -8.83 13.07 -8.93
CA SER A 248 -7.63 13.06 -9.77
C SER A 248 -6.52 12.13 -9.23
N ILE A 249 -6.61 11.72 -7.97
CA ILE A 249 -5.69 10.76 -7.36
C ILE A 249 -5.91 9.37 -7.98
N ASP A 250 -4.82 8.63 -8.23
CA ASP A 250 -4.84 7.29 -8.79
C ASP A 250 -5.19 6.23 -7.72
N ASN A 251 -6.04 5.25 -8.06
CA ASN A 251 -6.61 4.26 -7.13
C ASN A 251 -5.62 3.13 -6.78
N GLU A 252 -4.56 2.95 -7.56
CA GLU A 252 -3.70 1.77 -7.49
C GLU A 252 -2.31 2.04 -6.87
N LYS A 253 -1.95 3.31 -6.63
CA LYS A 253 -0.58 3.70 -6.23
C LYS A 253 -0.27 3.54 -4.74
N HIS A 254 -1.27 3.44 -3.85
CA HIS A 254 -1.03 3.52 -2.40
C HIS A 254 -1.67 2.36 -1.61
N LEU A 255 -0.99 1.95 -0.54
CA LEU A 255 -1.40 0.91 0.44
C LEU A 255 -1.66 1.54 1.81
N ASP A 256 -1.95 2.84 1.83
CA ASP A 256 -2.05 3.65 3.05
C ASP A 256 -3.49 4.01 3.41
N ARG A 257 -3.67 4.48 4.65
CA ARG A 257 -4.99 4.75 5.27
C ARG A 257 -5.88 5.72 4.48
N MET A 258 -5.31 6.57 3.62
CA MET A 258 -6.06 7.51 2.78
C MET A 258 -6.82 6.83 1.62
N VAL A 259 -6.44 5.62 1.21
CA VAL A 259 -7.06 4.92 0.06
C VAL A 259 -8.48 4.45 0.36
N MET A 260 -8.81 4.25 1.64
CA MET A 260 -10.15 3.88 2.09
C MET A 260 -11.21 4.92 1.66
N VAL A 261 -10.81 6.19 1.60
CA VAL A 261 -11.68 7.30 1.18
C VAL A 261 -11.92 7.21 -0.31
N GLN A 262 -10.86 7.05 -1.10
CA GLN A 262 -10.87 7.12 -2.55
C GLN A 262 -11.56 5.95 -3.25
N CYS A 263 -11.37 4.72 -2.75
CA CYS A 263 -12.00 3.54 -3.37
C CYS A 263 -13.53 3.57 -3.25
N SER A 264 -14.05 4.10 -2.13
CA SER A 264 -15.48 4.29 -1.94
C SER A 264 -16.05 5.49 -2.70
N LEU A 265 -15.24 6.53 -2.93
CA LEU A 265 -15.64 7.73 -3.66
C LEU A 265 -16.02 7.46 -5.11
N ARG A 266 -15.31 6.54 -5.79
CA ARG A 266 -15.53 6.25 -7.21
C ARG A 266 -16.46 5.06 -7.49
N LYS A 267 -16.51 4.04 -6.63
CA LYS A 267 -17.41 2.86 -6.83
C LYS A 267 -18.85 3.11 -6.38
N HIS A 268 -19.04 3.89 -5.33
CA HIS A 268 -20.34 4.08 -4.67
C HIS A 268 -20.63 5.57 -4.51
N GLY A 269 -20.28 6.33 -5.56
CA GLY A 269 -20.31 7.78 -5.60
C GLY A 269 -21.47 8.34 -4.79
N ILE A 270 -21.14 9.30 -3.92
CA ILE A 270 -22.01 10.05 -2.98
C ILE A 270 -21.80 9.66 -1.50
N LEU A 271 -21.76 8.38 -1.12
CA LEU A 271 -21.86 8.02 0.31
C LEU A 271 -20.65 8.42 1.16
N LEU A 272 -19.40 8.17 0.72
CA LEU A 272 -18.24 8.55 1.54
C LEU A 272 -17.86 10.04 1.45
N VAL A 273 -18.23 10.79 0.39
CA VAL A 273 -18.07 12.28 0.39
C VAL A 273 -18.96 12.88 1.47
N TRP A 274 -20.24 12.47 1.48
CA TRP A 274 -21.25 12.96 2.42
C TRP A 274 -20.90 12.59 3.86
N MET A 275 -20.38 11.38 4.06
CA MET A 275 -19.93 10.92 5.37
C MET A 275 -18.67 11.63 5.85
N PHE A 276 -17.72 11.94 4.97
CA PHE A 276 -16.50 12.66 5.36
C PHE A 276 -16.76 14.09 5.87
N PHE A 277 -17.82 14.75 5.41
CA PHE A 277 -18.04 16.19 5.62
C PHE A 277 -19.45 16.61 6.07
N LEU A 278 -20.33 15.71 6.52
CA LEU A 278 -21.40 16.08 7.47
C LEU A 278 -20.77 16.36 8.85
N LEU A 279 -20.02 17.45 8.90
CA LEU A 279 -19.61 18.30 10.01
C LEU A 279 -18.99 19.57 9.41
#